data_AF-A0A523A223-F1
#
_entry.id   AF-A0A523A223-F1
#
_cell.length_a   1.000
_cell.length_b   1.000
_cell.length_c   1.000
_cell.angle_alpha   90.00
_cell.angle_beta   90.00
_cell.angle_gamma   90.00
#
_symmetry.space_group_name_H-M   'P 1'
#
loop_
_entity.id
_entity.type
_entity.pdbx_description
1 polymer ?
#
loop_
_entity_poly.entity_id
_entity_poly.type
_entity_poly.pdbx_seq_one_letter_code
_entity_poly.pdbx_strand_id
1 'polypeptide(L)'
;MHIFRRPHYESEITQFIHQMKAEKPNLESRQLAGRALLWDKNVDRSAMAEYQEARVAQRPYVYYDNDNARYMQEHKRPEPAAHQT
;
A
#
# COMPACT_ATOMS: atom_id res chain seq x y z
N MET A 1 21.71 11.65 -41.83
CA MET A 1 22.24 10.69 -40.84
C MET A 1 23.08 11.45 -39.82
N HIS A 2 22.91 11.20 -38.53
CA HIS A 2 23.72 11.82 -37.46
C HIS A 2 24.98 10.97 -37.23
N ILE A 3 26.07 11.36 -37.87
CA ILE A 3 27.33 10.61 -37.95
C ILE A 3 28.11 10.65 -36.60
N PHE A 4 27.72 11.55 -35.68
CA PHE A 4 28.40 11.78 -34.40
C PHE A 4 27.51 11.55 -33.16
N ARG A 5 26.35 10.89 -33.31
CA ARG A 5 25.52 10.59 -32.14
C ARG A 5 26.20 9.52 -31.31
N ARG A 6 26.55 9.86 -30.07
CA ARG A 6 27.01 8.88 -29.08
C ARG A 6 25.87 7.89 -28.79
N PRO A 7 26.18 6.59 -28.58
CA PRO A 7 25.18 5.64 -28.11
C PRO A 7 24.60 6.14 -26.79
N HIS A 8 23.33 5.83 -26.56
CA HIS A 8 22.73 6.11 -25.26
C HIS A 8 23.47 5.33 -24.19
N TYR A 9 23.74 5.99 -23.07
CA TYR A 9 24.27 5.30 -21.91
C TYR A 9 23.23 4.28 -21.42
N GLU A 10 23.69 3.07 -21.22
CA GLU A 10 22.91 1.99 -20.61
C GLU A 10 23.66 1.50 -19.37
N SER A 11 22.97 1.42 -18.24
CA SER A 11 23.60 0.96 -17.00
C SER A 11 23.96 -0.52 -17.07
N GLU A 12 24.99 -0.92 -16.35
CA GLU A 12 25.39 -2.33 -16.19
C GLU A 12 24.21 -3.21 -15.74
N ILE A 13 23.35 -2.66 -14.86
CA ILE A 13 22.16 -3.35 -14.37
C ILE A 13 21.15 -3.57 -15.50
N THR A 14 20.96 -2.57 -16.36
CA THR A 14 20.04 -2.67 -17.50
C THR A 14 20.52 -3.75 -18.47
N GLN A 15 21.82 -3.75 -18.82
CA GLN A 15 22.42 -4.76 -19.69
C GLN A 15 22.28 -6.17 -19.08
N PHE A 16 22.54 -6.30 -17.78
CA PHE A 16 22.34 -7.56 -17.04
C PHE A 16 20.89 -8.06 -17.11
N ILE A 17 19.90 -7.18 -16.91
CA ILE A 17 18.49 -7.55 -16.99
C ILE A 17 18.12 -8.00 -18.41
N HIS A 18 18.61 -7.32 -19.44
CA HIS A 18 18.38 -7.71 -20.83
C HIS A 18 18.96 -9.09 -21.13
N GLN A 19 20.21 -9.33 -20.74
CA GLN A 19 20.87 -10.63 -20.91
C GLN A 19 20.12 -11.73 -20.17
N MET A 20 19.73 -11.50 -18.92
CA MET A 20 18.97 -12.47 -18.11
C MET A 20 17.63 -12.83 -18.76
N LYS A 21 16.92 -11.87 -19.35
CA LYS A 21 15.66 -12.13 -20.06
C LYS A 21 15.88 -12.92 -21.34
N ALA A 22 16.96 -12.64 -22.08
CA ALA A 22 17.32 -13.38 -23.29
C ALA A 22 17.67 -14.84 -22.99
N GLU A 23 18.43 -15.10 -21.93
CA GLU A 23 18.80 -16.45 -21.49
C GLU A 23 17.60 -17.25 -20.95
N LYS A 24 16.61 -16.56 -20.37
CA LYS A 24 15.46 -17.18 -19.71
C LYS A 24 14.14 -16.60 -20.25
N PRO A 25 13.72 -16.96 -21.47
CA PRO A 25 12.49 -16.43 -22.07
C PRO A 25 11.23 -16.73 -21.23
N ASN A 26 11.21 -17.85 -20.50
CA ASN A 26 10.11 -18.24 -19.61
C ASN A 26 10.17 -17.57 -18.21
N LEU A 27 11.06 -16.59 -17.99
CA LEU A 27 11.20 -15.94 -16.69
C LEU A 27 9.97 -15.12 -16.31
N GLU A 28 9.41 -14.34 -17.25
CA GLU A 28 8.25 -13.48 -16.97
C GLU A 28 7.00 -14.29 -16.62
N SER A 29 6.75 -15.39 -17.35
CA SER A 29 5.65 -16.32 -17.02
C SER A 29 5.79 -16.88 -15.61
N ARG A 30 7.00 -17.26 -15.19
CA ARG A 30 7.27 -17.74 -13.83
C ARG A 30 7.13 -16.64 -12.78
N GLN A 31 7.52 -15.41 -13.09
CA GLN A 31 7.30 -14.26 -12.20
C GLN A 31 5.81 -13.98 -11.99
N LEU A 32 5.03 -13.98 -13.08
CA LEU A 32 3.58 -13.82 -13.02
C LEU A 32 2.93 -14.94 -12.22
N ALA A 33 3.32 -16.19 -12.45
CA ALA A 33 2.83 -17.33 -11.68
C ALA A 33 3.18 -17.20 -10.19
N GLY A 34 4.41 -16.83 -9.86
CA GLY A 34 4.84 -16.61 -8.47
C GLY A 34 4.09 -15.46 -7.79
N ARG A 35 3.82 -14.37 -8.53
CA ARG A 35 3.00 -13.26 -8.03
C ARG A 35 1.56 -13.71 -7.77
N ALA A 36 0.99 -14.50 -8.67
CA ALA A 36 -0.38 -14.99 -8.55
C ALA A 36 -0.62 -15.88 -7.32
N LEU A 37 0.41 -16.52 -6.77
CA LEU A 37 0.28 -17.38 -5.60
C LEU A 37 -0.04 -16.63 -4.31
N LEU A 38 0.61 -15.48 -4.07
CA LEU A 38 0.57 -14.79 -2.77
C LEU A 38 0.11 -13.34 -2.85
N TRP A 39 0.19 -12.72 -4.02
CA TRP A 39 -0.01 -11.28 -4.18
C TRP A 39 -1.26 -10.94 -4.96
N ASP A 40 -1.55 -11.64 -6.06
CA ASP A 40 -2.78 -11.40 -6.83
C ASP A 40 -3.96 -12.11 -6.14
N LYS A 41 -4.64 -11.38 -5.25
CA LYS A 41 -5.84 -11.87 -4.56
C LYS A 41 -7.07 -11.72 -5.45
N ASN A 42 -7.78 -12.81 -5.71
CA ASN A 42 -9.11 -12.72 -6.31
C ASN A 42 -10.12 -12.30 -5.23
N VAL A 43 -10.68 -11.09 -5.36
CA VAL A 43 -11.65 -10.55 -4.41
C VAL A 43 -13.05 -10.79 -4.93
N ASP A 44 -13.84 -11.54 -4.17
CA ASP A 44 -15.27 -11.68 -4.40
C ASP A 44 -15.98 -10.35 -4.08
N ARG A 45 -16.57 -9.73 -5.11
CA ARG A 45 -17.24 -8.43 -5.00
C ARG A 45 -18.55 -8.51 -4.24
N SER A 46 -19.26 -9.64 -4.32
CA SER A 46 -20.48 -9.84 -3.53
C SER A 46 -20.16 -9.95 -2.05
N ALA A 47 -19.17 -10.77 -1.69
CA ALA A 47 -18.70 -10.86 -0.30
C ALA A 47 -18.18 -9.51 0.20
N MET A 48 -17.44 -8.76 -0.63
CA MET A 48 -16.98 -7.42 -0.26
C MET A 48 -18.13 -6.46 0.03
N ALA A 49 -19.23 -6.51 -0.72
CA ALA A 49 -20.41 -5.69 -0.45
C ALA A 49 -21.08 -6.06 0.88
N GLU A 50 -21.26 -7.37 1.13
CA GLU A 50 -21.83 -7.88 2.37
C GLU A 50 -20.97 -7.51 3.60
N TYR A 51 -19.64 -7.59 3.49
CA TYR A 51 -18.73 -7.15 4.57
C TYR A 51 -18.85 -5.66 4.87
N GLN A 52 -19.13 -4.83 3.86
CA GLN A 52 -19.30 -3.39 4.06
C GLN A 52 -20.65 -3.09 4.70
N GLU A 53 -21.70 -3.83 4.36
CA GLU A 53 -23.03 -3.71 4.98
C GLU A 53 -23.03 -4.20 6.43
N ALA A 54 -22.32 -5.30 6.72
CA ALA A 54 -22.17 -5.87 8.05
C ALA A 54 -21.16 -5.12 8.96
N ARG A 55 -20.60 -3.99 8.50
CA ARG A 55 -19.52 -3.30 9.19
C ARG A 55 -20.02 -2.63 10.47
N VAL A 56 -19.49 -3.08 11.62
CA VAL A 56 -19.73 -2.44 12.91
C VAL A 56 -18.79 -1.25 13.10
N ALA A 57 -19.33 -0.11 13.52
CA ALA A 57 -18.53 1.08 13.82
C ALA A 57 -17.56 0.78 14.98
N GLN A 58 -16.25 0.77 14.69
CA GLN A 58 -15.22 0.61 15.71
C GLN A 58 -14.73 1.96 16.24
N ARG A 59 -14.42 2.01 17.53
CA ARG A 59 -13.85 3.19 18.19
C ARG A 59 -12.42 3.42 17.68
N PRO A 60 -11.95 4.67 17.53
CA PRO A 60 -10.60 4.96 17.04
C PRO A 60 -9.49 4.49 18.00
N TYR A 61 -9.81 4.37 19.30
CA TYR A 61 -8.89 3.86 20.33
C TYR A 61 -9.64 2.91 21.26
N VAL A 62 -9.13 1.68 21.38
CA VAL A 62 -9.74 0.57 22.13
C VAL A 62 -9.81 0.86 23.64
N TYR A 63 -8.85 1.61 24.17
CA TYR A 63 -8.73 1.92 25.61
C TYR A 63 -9.30 3.28 26.00
N TYR A 64 -9.90 4.01 25.07
CA TYR A 64 -10.54 5.26 25.44
C TYR A 64 -11.84 4.92 26.18
N ASP A 65 -11.99 5.42 27.41
CA ASP A 65 -13.20 5.14 28.18
C ASP A 65 -14.43 5.83 27.58
N ASN A 66 -15.61 5.26 27.81
CA ASN A 66 -16.87 5.61 27.12
C ASN A 66 -17.31 7.03 27.43
N ASP A 67 -17.01 7.46 28.65
CA ASP A 67 -17.48 8.72 29.19
C ASP A 67 -16.80 9.90 28.49
N ASN A 68 -15.51 9.77 28.17
CA ASN A 68 -14.70 10.84 27.57
C ASN A 68 -15.11 11.21 26.13
N ALA A 69 -15.71 10.29 25.37
CA ALA A 69 -16.12 10.56 23.98
C ALA A 69 -17.32 11.52 23.91
N ARG A 70 -18.17 11.49 24.93
CA ARG A 70 -19.31 12.41 25.09
C ARG A 70 -18.84 13.82 25.44
N TYR A 71 -17.84 13.93 26.32
CA TYR A 71 -17.23 15.21 26.69
C TYR A 71 -16.60 15.94 25.49
N MET A 72 -16.02 15.22 24.52
CA MET A 72 -15.41 15.82 23.32
C MET A 72 -16.41 16.25 22.24
N GLN A 73 -17.66 15.77 22.27
CA GLN A 73 -18.72 16.18 21.34
C GLN A 73 -19.51 17.39 21.86
N GLU A 74 -19.67 17.52 23.18
CA GLU A 74 -20.49 18.57 23.80
C GLU A 74 -19.69 19.82 24.22
N HIS A 75 -18.38 19.71 24.48
CA HIS A 75 -17.58 20.80 25.03
C HIS A 75 -16.39 21.17 24.14
N LYS A 76 -16.33 22.44 23.70
CA LYS A 76 -15.17 23.00 22.98
C LYS A 76 -13.94 22.89 23.88
N ARG A 77 -12.86 22.30 23.36
CA ARG A 77 -11.59 21.98 24.05
C ARG A 77 -11.22 23.05 25.09
N PRO A 78 -11.10 22.72 26.39
CA PRO A 78 -10.56 23.66 27.36
C PRO A 78 -9.07 23.90 27.05
N GLU A 79 -8.64 25.16 27.11
CA GLU A 79 -7.23 25.51 26.94
C GLU A 79 -6.36 24.74 27.95
N PRO A 80 -5.19 24.24 27.55
CA PRO A 80 -4.32 23.50 28.46
C PRO A 80 -3.82 24.44 29.56
N ALA A 81 -4.27 24.22 30.79
CA ALA A 81 -3.73 24.88 31.96
C ALA A 81 -2.24 24.57 32.05
N ALA A 82 -1.43 25.64 32.08
CA ALA A 82 0.02 25.59 32.13
C ALA A 82 0.50 24.60 33.20
N HIS A 83 1.34 23.65 32.79
CA HIS A 83 2.06 22.76 33.69
C HIS A 83 2.85 23.62 34.68
N GLN A 84 2.50 23.53 35.97
CA GLN A 84 3.27 24.13 37.04
C GLN A 84 4.56 23.29 37.21
N THR A 85 5.70 23.97 37.04
CA THR A 85 7.06 23.55 37.35
C THR A 85 7.25 23.13 38.80
#